data_AF-A0A6P5EAB1-F1
#
_entry.id   AF-A0A6P5EAB1-F1
#
_cell.length_a   1.000
_cell.length_b   1.000
_cell.length_c   1.000
_cell.angle_alpha   90.00
_cell.angle_beta   90.00
_cell.angle_gamma   90.00
#
_symmetry.space_group_name_H-M   'P 1'
#
loop_
_entity.id
_entity.type
_entity.pdbx_description
1 polymer ?
#
loop_
_entity_poly.entity_id
_entity_poly.type
_entity_poly.pdbx_seq_one_letter_code
_entity_poly.pdbx_strand_id
1 'polypeptide(L)'
;MKSPLRKLRGFGFQQHHHREKKELRAPAKLDDLVHAEQEMQEMRGCYDSLLSAAAATTNSAYEFSEALEEMGSCLLEKTALNDDEDSSKLVFPSSSSVV
;
A
#
# COMPACT_ATOMS: atom_id res chain seq x y z
N MET A 1 -29.45 -51.59 67.18
CA MET A 1 -29.56 -51.66 65.71
C MET A 1 -28.26 -52.23 65.17
N LYS A 2 -28.32 -53.24 64.29
CA LYS A 2 -27.15 -53.88 63.66
C LYS A 2 -27.03 -53.33 62.24
N SER A 3 -25.86 -52.86 61.83
CA SER A 3 -25.48 -52.85 60.40
C SER A 3 -23.98 -53.17 60.25
N PRO A 4 -23.63 -54.17 59.40
CA PRO A 4 -22.26 -54.60 59.16
C PRO A 4 -21.67 -53.94 57.90
N LEU A 5 -20.53 -53.29 58.01
CA LEU A 5 -19.74 -52.87 56.85
C LEU A 5 -19.05 -54.10 56.23
N ARG A 6 -19.76 -54.78 55.34
CA ARG A 6 -19.23 -55.83 54.47
C ARG A 6 -19.31 -55.38 53.01
N LYS A 7 -18.16 -55.40 52.36
CA LYS A 7 -17.92 -55.62 50.91
C LYS A 7 -18.26 -54.47 49.95
N LEU A 8 -17.21 -53.79 49.48
CA LEU A 8 -17.09 -53.37 48.08
C LEU A 8 -15.68 -53.76 47.58
N ARG A 9 -15.57 -55.03 47.16
CA ARG A 9 -14.47 -55.52 46.34
C ARG A 9 -15.06 -55.87 44.98
N GLY A 10 -14.64 -55.16 43.94
CA GLY A 10 -14.77 -55.58 42.55
C GLY A 10 -15.79 -54.80 41.72
N PHE A 11 -15.30 -53.85 40.92
CA PHE A 11 -15.68 -53.56 39.53
C PHE A 11 -14.44 -52.84 38.97
N GLY A 12 -13.67 -53.37 38.03
CA GLY A 12 -14.08 -53.92 36.75
C GLY A 12 -13.50 -52.98 35.69
N PHE A 13 -12.56 -53.47 34.89
CA PHE A 13 -11.90 -52.75 33.81
C PHE A 13 -12.90 -52.01 32.92
N GLN A 14 -12.85 -50.69 32.89
CA GLN A 14 -13.39 -49.88 31.80
C GLN A 14 -12.23 -49.33 30.98
N GLN A 15 -11.72 -50.19 30.10
CA GLN A 15 -11.30 -49.73 28.79
C GLN A 15 -12.49 -48.98 28.17
N HIS A 16 -12.41 -47.65 28.08
CA HIS A 16 -13.34 -46.88 27.27
C HIS A 16 -12.60 -45.72 26.60
N HIS A 17 -12.32 -45.92 25.31
CA HIS A 17 -12.23 -44.88 24.28
C HIS A 17 -11.29 -43.68 24.51
N HIS A 18 -9.98 -43.92 24.45
CA HIS A 18 -9.01 -42.88 24.05
C HIS A 18 -8.32 -43.27 22.74
N ARG A 19 -9.07 -43.47 21.64
CA ARG A 19 -8.42 -43.80 20.35
C ARG A 19 -9.05 -43.29 19.06
N GLU A 20 -9.97 -42.33 19.05
CA GLU A 20 -10.60 -41.92 17.77
C GLU A 20 -10.86 -40.42 17.63
N LYS A 21 -9.88 -39.57 17.93
CA LYS A 21 -9.95 -38.13 17.54
C LYS A 21 -8.65 -37.56 16.96
N LYS A 22 -7.66 -38.39 16.64
CA LYS A 22 -6.35 -37.92 16.18
C LYS A 22 -6.11 -38.07 14.67
N GLU A 23 -6.87 -38.91 13.97
CA GLU A 23 -6.68 -39.16 12.52
C GLU A 23 -7.62 -38.36 11.61
N LEU A 24 -8.84 -38.03 12.03
CA LEU A 24 -9.78 -37.24 11.21
C LEU A 24 -9.44 -35.73 11.14
N ARG A 25 -8.43 -35.26 11.89
CA ARG A 25 -8.06 -33.84 11.99
C ARG A 25 -6.84 -33.46 11.15
N ALA A 26 -6.18 -34.43 10.52
CA ALA A 26 -4.98 -34.18 9.73
C ALA A 26 -5.26 -33.62 8.31
N PRO A 27 -6.25 -34.11 7.54
CA PRO A 27 -6.47 -33.65 6.17
C PRO A 27 -7.01 -32.21 6.13
N ALA A 28 -8.02 -31.90 6.95
CA ALA A 28 -8.64 -30.56 6.97
C ALA A 28 -7.63 -29.45 7.33
N LYS A 29 -6.68 -29.73 8.22
CA LYS A 29 -5.62 -28.77 8.58
C LYS A 29 -4.58 -28.57 7.48
N LEU A 30 -4.37 -29.57 6.62
CA LEU A 30 -3.48 -29.46 5.48
C LEU A 30 -4.12 -28.58 4.39
N ASP A 31 -5.42 -28.76 4.13
CA ASP A 31 -6.17 -27.90 3.21
C ASP A 31 -6.22 -26.45 3.71
N ASP A 32 -6.43 -26.23 5.01
CA ASP A 32 -6.39 -24.90 5.63
C ASP A 32 -5.01 -24.24 5.46
N LEU A 33 -3.92 -25.02 5.55
CA LEU A 33 -2.54 -24.53 5.37
C LEU A 33 -2.24 -24.18 3.92
N VAL A 34 -2.70 -24.99 2.96
CA VAL A 34 -2.56 -24.69 1.53
C VAL A 34 -3.35 -23.43 1.17
N HIS A 35 -4.55 -23.27 1.73
CA HIS A 35 -5.35 -22.07 1.55
C HIS A 35 -4.64 -20.83 2.11
N ALA A 36 -4.14 -20.90 3.35
CA ALA A 36 -3.40 -19.81 3.96
C ALA A 36 -2.12 -19.45 3.18
N GLU A 37 -1.40 -20.43 2.64
CA GLU A 37 -0.24 -20.18 1.77
C GLU A 37 -0.64 -19.40 0.52
N GLN A 38 -1.71 -19.82 -0.15
CA GLN A 38 -2.23 -19.14 -1.33
C GLN A 38 -2.64 -17.69 -1.02
N GLU A 39 -3.36 -17.48 0.09
CA GLU A 39 -3.74 -16.14 0.54
C GLU A 39 -2.50 -15.27 0.85
N MET A 40 -1.45 -15.82 1.46
CA MET A 40 -0.21 -15.07 1.69
C MET A 40 0.51 -14.70 0.39
N GLN A 41 0.45 -15.55 -0.64
CA GLN A 41 1.01 -15.25 -1.96
C GLN A 41 0.22 -14.15 -2.67
N GLU A 42 -1.10 -14.19 -2.62
CA GLU A 42 -1.96 -13.13 -3.17
C GLU A 42 -1.74 -11.81 -2.45
N MET A 43 -1.66 -11.83 -1.12
CA MET A 43 -1.39 -10.64 -0.32
C MET A 43 -0.04 -10.00 -0.70
N ARG A 44 0.99 -10.82 -0.93
CA ARG A 44 2.28 -10.35 -1.46
C ARG A 44 2.13 -9.71 -2.85
N GLY A 45 1.41 -10.35 -3.77
CA GLY A 45 1.18 -9.83 -5.11
C GLY A 45 0.49 -8.45 -5.11
N CYS A 46 -0.44 -8.23 -4.18
CA CYS A 46 -1.06 -6.92 -3.96
C CYS A 46 -0.06 -5.86 -3.51
N TYR A 47 0.85 -6.20 -2.58
CA TYR A 47 1.90 -5.27 -2.14
C TYR A 47 2.90 -4.96 -3.24
N ASP A 48 3.32 -5.95 -4.01
CA ASP A 48 4.24 -5.75 -5.14
C ASP A 48 3.59 -4.85 -6.22
N SER A 49 2.30 -5.07 -6.49
CA SER A 49 1.53 -4.23 -7.41
C SER A 49 1.39 -2.79 -6.91
N LEU A 50 1.09 -2.60 -5.61
CA LEU A 50 1.01 -1.28 -5.00
C LEU A 50 2.36 -0.56 -5.04
N LEU A 51 3.46 -1.26 -4.73
CA LEU A 51 4.81 -0.70 -4.77
C LEU A 51 5.20 -0.31 -6.20
N SER A 52 4.88 -1.14 -7.19
CA SER A 52 5.10 -0.84 -8.61
C SER A 52 4.30 0.38 -9.06
N ALA A 53 3.01 0.47 -8.68
CA ALA A 53 2.17 1.62 -8.98
C ALA A 53 2.68 2.91 -8.31
N ALA A 54 3.14 2.82 -7.06
CA ALA A 54 3.75 3.95 -6.36
C ALA A 54 5.03 4.41 -7.06
N ALA A 55 5.92 3.50 -7.44
CA ALA A 55 7.14 3.81 -8.18
C ALA A 55 6.84 4.48 -9.53
N ALA A 56 5.88 3.94 -10.29
CA ALA A 56 5.43 4.55 -11.55
C ALA A 56 4.88 5.97 -11.33
N THR A 57 4.07 6.16 -10.27
CA THR A 57 3.51 7.47 -9.91
C THR A 57 4.61 8.46 -9.56
N THR A 58 5.61 8.05 -8.78
CA THR A 58 6.76 8.92 -8.43
C THR A 58 7.57 9.31 -9.67
N ASN A 59 7.84 8.36 -10.58
CA ASN A 59 8.56 8.66 -11.82
C ASN A 59 7.79 9.67 -12.67
N SER A 60 6.50 9.44 -12.87
CA SER A 60 5.63 10.36 -13.62
C SER A 60 5.52 11.74 -12.96
N ALA A 61 5.49 11.82 -11.63
CA ALA A 61 5.46 13.09 -10.91
C ALA A 61 6.78 13.86 -11.07
N TYR A 62 7.92 13.16 -11.06
CA TYR A 62 9.23 13.76 -11.32
C TYR A 62 9.32 14.31 -12.75
N GLU A 63 9.00 13.50 -13.75
CA GLU A 63 8.99 13.91 -15.17
C GLU A 63 8.03 15.09 -15.41
N PHE A 64 6.86 15.07 -14.77
CA PHE A 64 5.92 16.19 -14.84
C PHE A 64 6.49 17.47 -14.24
N SER A 65 7.24 17.37 -13.14
CA SER A 65 7.88 18.54 -12.52
C SER A 65 8.98 19.14 -13.39
N GLU A 66 9.80 18.30 -14.04
CA GLU A 66 10.82 18.78 -14.98
C GLU A 66 10.17 19.48 -16.19
N ALA A 67 9.09 18.90 -16.73
CA ALA A 67 8.35 19.52 -17.84
C ALA A 67 7.74 20.88 -17.45
N LEU A 68 7.24 21.02 -16.22
CA LEU A 68 6.74 22.31 -15.71
C LEU A 68 7.86 23.35 -15.54
N GLU A 69 9.03 22.93 -15.07
CA GLU A 69 10.19 23.81 -14.92
C GLU A 69 10.68 24.33 -16.29
N GLU A 70 10.79 23.44 -17.28
CA GLU A 70 11.16 23.81 -18.65
C GLU A 70 10.13 24.78 -19.26
N MET A 71 8.84 24.47 -19.11
CA MET A 71 7.76 25.34 -19.58
C MET A 71 7.79 26.71 -18.90
N GLY A 72 7.98 26.74 -17.58
CA GLY A 72 8.09 27.98 -16.81
C GLY A 72 9.28 28.84 -17.24
N SER A 73 10.42 28.21 -17.51
CA SER A 73 11.63 28.88 -18.00
C SER A 73 11.40 29.48 -19.39
N CYS A 74 10.79 28.73 -20.31
CA CYS A 74 10.43 29.21 -21.65
C CYS A 74 9.46 30.39 -21.62
N LEU A 75 8.44 30.34 -20.75
CA LEU A 75 7.51 31.45 -20.57
C LEU A 75 8.22 32.71 -20.03
N LEU A 76 9.13 32.54 -19.07
CA LEU A 76 9.90 33.65 -18.50
C LEU A 76 10.81 34.32 -19.55
N GLU A 77 11.49 33.51 -20.37
CA GLU A 77 12.30 34.01 -21.50
C GLU A 77 11.42 34.80 -22.49
N LYS A 78 10.24 34.26 -22.83
CA LYS A 78 9.30 34.93 -23.75
C LYS A 78 8.79 36.27 -23.22
N THR A 79 8.53 36.39 -21.91
CA THR A 79 8.10 37.67 -21.31
C THR A 79 9.24 38.67 -21.18
N ALA A 80 10.45 38.21 -20.87
CA ALA A 80 11.62 39.08 -20.78
C ALA A 80 11.96 39.74 -22.12
N LEU A 81 11.77 39.01 -23.23
CA LEU A 81 11.93 39.57 -24.59
C LEU A 81 10.82 40.55 -24.98
N ASN A 82 9.63 40.48 -24.36
CA ASN A 82 8.51 41.38 -24.66
C ASN A 82 8.61 42.72 -23.90
N ASP A 83 9.21 42.74 -22.71
CA ASP A 83 9.44 43.99 -21.95
C ASP A 83 10.44 44.94 -22.63
N ASP A 84 11.34 44.41 -23.48
CA ASP A 84 12.33 45.21 -24.22
C ASP A 84 11.76 45.83 -25.51
N GLU A 85 10.75 45.21 -26.12
CA GLU A 85 10.05 45.76 -27.30
C GLU A 85 9.09 46.92 -26.95
N ASP A 86 8.50 46.92 -25.75
CA ASP A 86 7.59 47.98 -25.31
C ASP A 86 8.32 49.19 -24.68
N SER A 87 9.55 49.02 -24.17
CA SER A 87 10.33 50.11 -23.57
C SER A 87 10.99 51.04 -24.62
N SER A 88 11.10 50.60 -25.87
CA SER A 88 11.85 51.27 -26.94
C SER A 88 11.05 52.32 -27.73
N LYS A 89 9.75 52.53 -27.45
CA LYS A 89 8.88 53.38 -28.29
C LYS A 89 8.24 54.60 -27.62
N LEU A 90 8.47 54.86 -26.34
CA LEU A 90 7.96 56.08 -25.69
C LEU A 90 9.02 57.19 -25.66
N VAL A 91 9.43 57.65 -26.84
CA VAL A 91 10.06 58.97 -26.98
C VAL A 91 8.96 60.02 -26.85
N PHE A 92 8.78 60.56 -25.65
CA PHE A 92 7.97 61.76 -25.48
C PHE A 92 8.72 62.95 -26.12
N PRO A 93 8.10 63.73 -27.02
CA PRO A 93 8.73 64.92 -27.57
C PRO A 93 8.99 65.92 -26.44
N SER A 94 10.27 66.15 -26.16
CA SER A 94 10.72 67.15 -25.20
C SER A 94 10.17 68.50 -25.64
N SER A 95 9.28 69.07 -24.82
CA SER A 95 8.74 70.41 -25.03
C SER A 95 9.88 71.42 -24.88
N SER A 96 10.50 71.80 -25.99
CA SER A 96 11.34 73.00 -26.02
C SER A 96 10.44 74.22 -25.83
N SER A 97 10.54 74.83 -24.66
CA SER A 97 10.20 76.23 -24.46
C SER A 97 10.85 77.06 -25.56
N VAL A 98 10.05 77.74 -26.37
CA VAL A 98 10.51 78.91 -27.11
C VAL A 98 9.81 80.09 -26.48
N VAL A 99 10.62 80.86 -25.74
CA VAL A 99 10.34 82.21 -25.24
C VAL A 99 10.51 83.19 -26.40
#